data_AF-A0A2N2H8R5-F1
#
_entry.id   AF-A0A2N2H8R5-F1
#
_cell.length_a   1.000
_cell.length_b   1.000
_cell.length_c   1.000
_cell.angle_alpha   90.00
_cell.angle_beta   90.00
_cell.angle_gamma   90.00
#
_symmetry.space_group_name_H-M   'P 1'
#
loop_
_entity.id
_entity.type
_entity.pdbx_description
1 polymer ?
#
loop_
_entity_poly.entity_id
_entity_poly.type
_entity_poly.pdbx_seq_one_letter_code
_entity_poly.pdbx_strand_id
1 'polypeptide(L)'
;EVDGRPARRQLKLAIADFKTGKVRIVSGYEEKQGLYLDDPGVRFSVHWWNGFNSSIDVLEPENTAIVGLLYALDPKRKAALRRDAVIYTPYSRALLQTELVEAGRRYLSEKIAQARRELRHVNSRAKPRAPLEHCPVFSHADYFNLILAEHMDPESFRAITGREHSEFDATRERRLTRLINRILVIIGSNQEDAYKFTGNYASARGLTQFTPIGMRVVWNRYTEADISTDFLEATADHLFAIKAEICLLDHYLSEVVRVHPPLSGTGYEKYAAGACYNGGPKNVFYGLKNFGTGWLYPMRRLSDLGRRESLNRKEKRELEWLKKNHNHETFIYLNKMHAIERIAPRQGAQEPLQTYVEPDPPVQSEGGDSCPN
;
A
#
# COMPACT_ATOMS: atom_id res chain seq x y z
N GLU A 1 -6.47 16.82 -33.93
CA GLU A 1 -5.51 16.93 -32.81
C GLU A 1 -4.15 17.26 -33.42
N VAL A 2 -3.67 18.49 -33.22
CA VAL A 2 -2.36 18.96 -33.67
C VAL A 2 -1.69 19.53 -32.42
N ASP A 3 -0.43 19.17 -32.18
CA ASP A 3 0.43 19.59 -31.05
C ASP A 3 0.10 19.06 -29.65
N GLY A 4 0.39 17.78 -29.39
CA GLY A 4 1.15 17.23 -28.24
C GLY A 4 1.01 17.78 -26.80
N ARG A 5 0.12 18.73 -26.53
CA ARG A 5 -0.22 19.26 -25.22
C ARG A 5 -1.34 18.39 -24.66
N PRO A 6 -1.28 17.98 -23.38
CA PRO A 6 -2.41 17.27 -22.80
C PRO A 6 -3.63 18.19 -22.87
N ALA A 7 -4.65 17.76 -23.61
CA ALA A 7 -5.91 18.48 -23.70
C ALA A 7 -6.44 18.80 -22.30
N ARG A 8 -6.95 20.01 -22.10
CA ARG A 8 -7.66 20.41 -20.88
C ARG A 8 -8.71 19.34 -20.58
N ARG A 9 -8.57 18.64 -19.45
CA ARG A 9 -9.47 17.53 -19.06
C ARG A 9 -10.50 18.04 -18.08
N GLN A 10 -11.77 17.94 -18.45
CA GLN A 10 -12.87 18.32 -17.57
C GLN A 10 -13.03 17.34 -16.41
N LEU A 11 -13.40 17.86 -15.25
CA LEU A 11 -13.70 17.08 -14.04
C LEU A 11 -14.82 17.73 -13.23
N LYS A 12 -15.41 16.95 -12.34
CA LYS A 12 -16.41 17.41 -11.37
C LYS A 12 -16.07 16.88 -9.98
N LEU A 13 -16.16 17.76 -8.98
CA LEU A 13 -15.98 17.43 -7.57
C LEU A 13 -17.33 17.49 -6.86
N ALA A 14 -17.69 16.42 -6.16
CA ALA A 14 -18.74 16.43 -5.16
C ALA A 14 -18.11 16.85 -3.83
N ILE A 15 -18.45 18.06 -3.36
CA ILE A 15 -17.97 18.61 -2.09
C ILE A 15 -19.12 18.50 -1.08
N ALA A 16 -18.92 17.72 -0.01
CA ALA A 16 -19.86 17.60 1.09
C ALA A 16 -19.51 18.60 2.20
N ASP A 17 -20.52 19.27 2.72
CA ASP A 17 -20.46 20.03 3.97
C ASP A 17 -20.92 19.15 5.13
N PHE A 18 -20.02 18.92 6.08
CA PHE A 18 -20.28 17.98 7.19
C PHE A 18 -21.18 18.55 8.29
N LYS A 19 -21.41 19.87 8.32
CA LYS A 19 -22.35 20.47 9.28
C LYS A 19 -23.79 20.35 8.79
N THR A 20 -23.99 20.49 7.49
CA THR A 20 -25.34 20.54 6.88
C THR A 20 -25.73 19.25 6.16
N GLY A 21 -24.77 18.38 5.86
CA GLY A 21 -24.95 17.19 5.03
C GLY A 21 -25.18 17.52 3.54
N LYS A 22 -25.12 18.80 3.14
CA LYS A 22 -25.35 19.20 1.75
C LYS A 22 -24.13 18.84 0.89
N VAL A 23 -24.39 18.29 -0.29
CA VAL A 23 -23.38 18.05 -1.32
C VAL A 23 -23.58 19.04 -2.46
N ARG A 24 -22.50 19.70 -2.87
CA ARG A 24 -22.48 20.56 -4.06
C ARG A 24 -21.51 20.03 -5.10
N ILE A 25 -21.86 20.21 -6.37
CA ILE A 25 -21.00 19.82 -7.49
C ILE A 25 -20.24 21.06 -7.99
N VAL A 26 -18.92 20.98 -7.96
CA VAL A 26 -18.02 22.01 -8.47
C VAL A 26 -17.36 21.49 -9.74
N SER A 27 -17.48 22.24 -10.84
CA SER A 27 -16.80 21.90 -12.09
C SER A 27 -15.37 22.44 -12.06
N GLY A 28 -14.49 21.80 -12.82
CA GLY A 28 -13.12 22.21 -12.95
C GLY A 28 -12.44 21.45 -14.08
N TYR A 29 -11.13 21.63 -14.16
CA TYR A 29 -10.32 20.99 -15.17
C TYR A 29 -8.91 20.73 -14.68
N GLU A 30 -8.25 19.81 -15.37
CA GLU A 30 -6.82 19.60 -15.26
C GLU A 30 -6.12 20.16 -16.50
N GLU A 31 -5.04 20.91 -16.27
CA GLU A 31 -4.13 21.38 -17.30
C GLU A 31 -2.69 21.32 -16.78
N LYS A 32 -1.75 20.77 -17.57
CA LYS A 32 -0.33 20.63 -17.18
C LYS A 32 -0.13 20.02 -15.77
N GLN A 33 -0.94 19.02 -15.42
CA GLN A 33 -0.97 18.36 -14.09
C GLN A 33 -1.44 19.26 -12.92
N GLY A 34 -1.81 20.50 -13.18
CA GLY A 34 -2.50 21.36 -12.23
C GLY A 34 -4.00 21.07 -12.22
N LEU A 35 -4.60 21.10 -11.03
CA LEU A 35 -6.06 21.06 -10.82
C LEU A 35 -6.57 22.50 -10.70
N TYR A 36 -7.62 22.83 -11.44
CA TYR A 36 -8.27 24.14 -11.44
C TYR A 36 -9.77 23.96 -11.25
N LEU A 37 -10.40 24.77 -10.41
CA LEU A 37 -11.84 24.76 -10.17
C LEU A 37 -12.47 26.04 -10.70
N ASP A 38 -13.68 25.93 -11.24
CA ASP A 38 -14.43 27.07 -11.79
C ASP A 38 -15.09 27.91 -10.68
N ASP A 39 -15.10 27.41 -9.44
CA ASP A 39 -15.65 28.10 -8.27
C ASP A 39 -14.52 28.75 -7.44
N PRO A 40 -14.37 30.08 -7.47
CA PRO A 40 -13.33 30.78 -6.71
C PRO A 40 -13.56 30.73 -5.19
N GLY A 41 -14.76 30.37 -4.73
CA GLY A 41 -15.09 30.15 -3.32
C GLY A 41 -14.62 28.80 -2.79
N VAL A 42 -13.96 27.96 -3.60
CA VAL A 42 -13.32 26.73 -3.16
C VAL A 42 -11.80 26.92 -3.13
N ARG A 43 -11.23 27.06 -1.94
CA ARG A 43 -9.78 27.00 -1.76
C ARG A 43 -9.39 25.59 -1.37
N PHE A 44 -8.36 25.03 -2.00
CA PHE A 44 -7.93 23.65 -1.76
C PHE A 44 -6.40 23.52 -1.81
N SER A 45 -5.90 22.42 -1.25
CA SER A 45 -4.48 22.03 -1.33
C SER A 45 -4.37 20.62 -1.89
N VAL A 46 -3.48 20.43 -2.86
CA VAL A 46 -3.21 19.15 -3.51
C VAL A 46 -1.89 18.62 -3.00
N HIS A 47 -1.95 17.52 -2.24
CA HIS A 47 -0.74 16.83 -1.74
C HIS A 47 -0.26 15.76 -2.72
N TRP A 48 -1.18 15.19 -3.51
CA TRP A 48 -0.89 14.20 -4.53
C TRP A 48 -1.98 14.21 -5.61
N TRP A 49 -1.58 14.16 -6.88
CA TRP A 49 -2.50 14.24 -8.01
C TRP A 49 -2.15 13.25 -9.13
N ASN A 50 -3.14 12.43 -9.49
CA ASN A 50 -3.07 11.52 -10.63
C ASN A 50 -4.46 11.22 -11.23
N GLY A 51 -5.53 11.89 -10.75
CA GLY A 51 -6.91 11.74 -11.21
C GLY A 51 -7.75 10.67 -10.50
N PHE A 52 -7.12 9.74 -9.77
CA PHE A 52 -7.76 8.70 -8.95
C PHE A 52 -6.75 8.19 -7.93
N ASN A 53 -7.13 7.94 -6.67
CA ASN A 53 -6.17 7.84 -5.56
C ASN A 53 -5.38 9.15 -5.32
N SER A 54 -6.00 10.30 -5.62
CA SER A 54 -5.47 11.65 -5.31
C SER A 54 -5.59 11.97 -3.81
N SER A 55 -4.85 13.00 -3.36
CA SER A 55 -4.89 13.56 -2.01
C SER A 55 -5.17 15.05 -2.06
N ILE A 56 -6.36 15.46 -1.63
CA ILE A 56 -6.82 16.84 -1.78
C ILE A 56 -7.55 17.26 -0.51
N ASP A 57 -7.10 18.34 0.12
CA ASP A 57 -7.79 18.98 1.22
C ASP A 57 -8.56 20.20 0.72
N VAL A 58 -9.82 20.34 1.13
CA VAL A 58 -10.55 21.60 0.97
C VAL A 58 -10.22 22.48 2.17
N LEU A 59 -9.71 23.68 1.90
CA LEU A 59 -9.38 24.69 2.90
C LEU A 59 -10.57 25.61 3.14
N GLU A 60 -11.29 25.98 2.07
CA GLU A 60 -12.53 26.75 2.13
C GLU A 60 -13.56 26.18 1.15
N PRO A 61 -14.85 26.10 1.54
CA PRO A 61 -15.38 26.39 2.88
C PRO A 61 -14.90 25.39 3.94
N GLU A 62 -14.79 25.82 5.20
CA GLU A 62 -14.43 24.93 6.30
C GLU A 62 -15.44 23.80 6.50
N ASN A 63 -15.03 22.71 7.14
CA ASN A 63 -15.88 21.54 7.42
C ASN A 63 -16.41 20.88 6.14
N THR A 64 -15.67 20.99 5.04
CA THR A 64 -16.00 20.34 3.79
C THR A 64 -14.94 19.36 3.34
N ALA A 65 -15.33 18.40 2.50
CA ALA A 65 -14.42 17.48 1.86
C ALA A 65 -14.93 17.08 0.47
N ILE A 66 -14.01 16.70 -0.40
CA ILE A 66 -14.37 16.04 -1.66
C ILE A 66 -14.76 14.59 -1.35
N VAL A 67 -16.03 14.27 -1.54
CA VAL A 67 -16.62 12.93 -1.36
C VAL A 67 -16.83 12.21 -2.70
N GLY A 68 -16.38 12.81 -3.79
CA GLY A 68 -16.39 12.20 -5.11
C GLY A 68 -15.70 13.09 -6.14
N LEU A 69 -14.87 12.48 -6.98
CA LEU A 69 -14.20 13.10 -8.12
C LEU A 69 -14.59 12.29 -9.35
N LEU A 70 -15.36 12.91 -10.26
CA LEU A 70 -15.57 12.41 -11.60
C LEU A 70 -14.48 12.98 -12.50
N TYR A 71 -13.63 12.10 -13.04
CA TYR A 71 -12.45 12.47 -13.80
C TYR A 71 -12.42 11.78 -15.16
N ALA A 72 -12.37 12.58 -16.23
CA ALA A 72 -12.26 12.08 -17.60
C ALA A 72 -10.85 11.54 -17.88
N LEU A 73 -10.77 10.34 -18.46
CA LEU A 73 -9.51 9.69 -18.79
C LEU A 73 -8.96 10.19 -20.13
N ASP A 74 -7.63 10.34 -20.23
CA ASP A 74 -6.96 10.57 -21.52
C ASP A 74 -7.00 9.32 -22.42
N PRO A 75 -6.81 9.45 -23.74
CA PRO A 75 -6.94 8.33 -24.68
C PRO A 75 -6.09 7.09 -24.31
N LYS A 76 -4.88 7.29 -23.77
CA LYS A 76 -4.01 6.18 -23.34
C LYS A 76 -4.63 5.45 -22.15
N ARG A 77 -5.11 6.19 -21.15
CA ARG A 77 -5.82 5.60 -20.00
C ARG A 77 -7.16 5.00 -20.37
N LYS A 78 -7.91 5.60 -21.31
CA LYS A 78 -9.16 5.02 -21.82
C LYS A 78 -8.94 3.64 -22.42
N ALA A 79 -7.93 3.51 -23.29
CA ALA A 79 -7.57 2.24 -23.89
C ALA A 79 -7.11 1.22 -22.83
N ALA A 80 -6.28 1.63 -21.88
CA ALA A 80 -5.74 0.74 -20.85
C ALA A 80 -6.77 0.30 -19.80
N LEU A 81 -7.71 1.19 -19.45
CA LEU A 81 -8.74 0.94 -18.42
C LEU A 81 -10.08 0.48 -19.00
N ARG A 82 -10.25 0.54 -20.33
CA ARG A 82 -11.49 0.26 -21.07
C ARG A 82 -12.69 1.07 -20.55
N ARG A 83 -12.46 2.35 -20.19
CA ARG A 83 -13.49 3.27 -19.66
C ARG A 83 -13.19 4.71 -20.05
N ASP A 84 -14.22 5.54 -20.13
CA ASP A 84 -14.08 6.97 -20.46
C ASP A 84 -13.74 7.86 -19.27
N ALA A 85 -14.20 7.48 -18.08
CA ALA A 85 -14.07 8.26 -16.86
C ALA A 85 -14.03 7.34 -15.63
N VAL A 86 -13.57 7.91 -14.52
CA VAL A 86 -13.56 7.27 -13.19
C VAL A 86 -14.30 8.17 -12.20
N ILE A 87 -15.02 7.54 -11.27
CA ILE A 87 -15.56 8.21 -10.07
C ILE A 87 -14.77 7.64 -8.89
N TYR A 88 -14.21 8.51 -8.06
CA TYR A 88 -13.36 8.10 -6.94
C TYR A 88 -13.43 9.13 -5.82
N THR A 89 -13.43 8.69 -4.56
CA THR A 89 -13.26 9.56 -3.40
C THR A 89 -11.77 9.74 -3.13
N PRO A 90 -11.19 10.93 -3.38
CA PRO A 90 -9.80 11.19 -3.04
C PRO A 90 -9.64 11.20 -1.52
N TYR A 91 -8.44 10.91 -1.03
CA TYR A 91 -8.17 11.13 0.38
C TYR A 91 -8.18 12.62 0.70
N SER A 92 -8.76 12.98 1.84
CA SER A 92 -8.57 14.27 2.50
C SER A 92 -8.41 14.04 4.00
N ARG A 93 -7.77 14.98 4.71
CA ARG A 93 -7.67 14.93 6.17
C ARG A 93 -9.04 14.95 6.83
N ALA A 94 -10.00 15.65 6.24
CA ALA A 94 -11.35 15.75 6.78
C ALA A 94 -12.13 14.42 6.70
N LEU A 95 -11.74 13.52 5.78
CA LEU A 95 -12.27 12.15 5.68
C LEU A 95 -11.55 11.15 6.61
N LEU A 96 -10.54 11.56 7.37
CA LEU A 96 -9.89 10.73 8.37
C LEU A 96 -10.78 10.59 9.62
N GLN A 97 -11.91 9.91 9.45
CA GLN A 97 -12.93 9.65 10.46
C GLN A 97 -12.89 8.18 10.87
N THR A 98 -13.18 7.89 12.14
CA THR A 98 -13.16 6.52 12.70
C THR A 98 -14.07 5.58 11.92
N GLU A 99 -15.25 6.05 11.52
CA GLU A 99 -16.26 5.30 10.79
C GLU A 99 -15.74 4.86 9.40
N LEU A 100 -15.01 5.73 8.70
CA LEU A 100 -14.42 5.39 7.41
C LEU A 100 -13.21 4.46 7.53
N VAL A 101 -12.41 4.62 8.58
CA VAL A 101 -11.32 3.70 8.90
C VAL A 101 -11.87 2.29 9.17
N GLU A 102 -12.92 2.19 10.00
CA GLU A 102 -13.55 0.91 10.34
C GLU A 102 -14.32 0.31 9.17
N ALA A 103 -14.96 1.13 8.33
CA ALA A 103 -15.55 0.66 7.07
C ALA A 103 -14.50 0.01 6.16
N GLY A 104 -13.32 0.64 6.01
CA GLY A 104 -12.21 0.09 5.23
C GLY A 104 -11.65 -1.19 5.84
N ARG A 105 -11.46 -1.23 7.16
CA ARG A 105 -10.99 -2.41 7.89
C ARG A 105 -11.94 -3.59 7.70
N ARG A 106 -13.24 -3.36 7.90
CA ARG A 106 -14.28 -4.37 7.76
C ARG A 106 -14.33 -4.90 6.33
N TYR A 107 -14.43 -4.01 5.34
CA TYR A 107 -14.46 -4.40 3.93
C TYR A 107 -13.28 -5.28 3.55
N LEU A 108 -12.05 -4.85 3.88
CA LEU A 108 -10.85 -5.61 3.54
C LEU A 108 -10.81 -6.97 4.26
N SER A 109 -11.15 -7.00 5.55
CA SER A 109 -11.17 -8.24 6.34
C SER A 109 -12.20 -9.25 5.80
N GLU A 110 -13.38 -8.77 5.42
CA GLU A 110 -14.44 -9.59 4.82
C GLU A 110 -14.02 -10.16 3.46
N LYS A 111 -13.39 -9.35 2.60
CA LYS A 111 -12.87 -9.80 1.30
C LYS A 111 -11.76 -10.83 1.45
N ILE A 112 -10.84 -10.66 2.40
CA ILE A 112 -9.79 -11.65 2.69
C ILE A 112 -10.40 -12.96 3.18
N ALA A 113 -11.35 -12.88 4.12
CA ALA A 113 -12.02 -14.08 4.64
C ALA A 113 -12.81 -14.80 3.54
N GLN A 114 -13.49 -14.05 2.67
CA GLN A 114 -14.19 -14.59 1.51
C GLN A 114 -13.22 -15.29 0.53
N ALA A 115 -12.13 -14.63 0.15
CA ALA A 115 -11.12 -15.18 -0.76
C ALA A 115 -10.57 -16.52 -0.25
N ARG A 116 -10.24 -16.61 1.05
CA ARG A 116 -9.78 -17.87 1.65
C ARG A 116 -10.83 -18.96 1.63
N ARG A 117 -12.08 -18.66 2.00
CA ARG A 117 -13.19 -19.63 1.93
C ARG A 117 -13.43 -20.13 0.52
N GLU A 118 -13.28 -19.28 -0.49
CA GLU A 118 -13.41 -19.69 -1.88
C GLU A 118 -12.27 -20.59 -2.32
N LEU A 119 -11.06 -20.41 -1.79
CA LEU A 119 -9.91 -21.26 -2.07
C LEU A 119 -9.85 -22.57 -1.25
N ARG A 120 -10.92 -22.93 -0.53
CA ARG A 120 -11.00 -24.18 0.27
C ARG A 120 -10.77 -25.46 -0.52
N HIS A 121 -11.05 -25.43 -1.82
CA HIS A 121 -10.89 -26.57 -2.72
C HIS A 121 -9.52 -26.60 -3.41
N VAL A 122 -8.71 -25.55 -3.25
CA VAL A 122 -7.39 -25.42 -3.86
C VAL A 122 -6.33 -25.90 -2.88
N ASN A 123 -5.52 -26.87 -3.28
CA ASN A 123 -4.45 -27.40 -2.42
C ASN A 123 -3.23 -26.46 -2.36
N SER A 124 -2.69 -26.29 -1.17
CA SER A 124 -1.40 -25.62 -0.94
C SER A 124 -0.26 -26.41 -1.59
N ARG A 125 0.60 -25.69 -2.30
CA ARG A 125 1.86 -26.22 -2.85
C ARG A 125 2.97 -26.22 -1.82
N ALA A 126 2.92 -25.32 -0.83
CA ALA A 126 3.88 -25.27 0.27
C ALA A 126 3.63 -26.34 1.35
N LYS A 127 2.37 -26.70 1.57
CA LYS A 127 1.93 -27.71 2.54
C LYS A 127 1.03 -28.72 1.84
N PRO A 128 1.61 -29.78 1.24
CA PRO A 128 0.84 -30.79 0.55
C PRO A 128 -0.29 -31.34 1.43
N ARG A 129 -1.50 -31.48 0.87
CA ARG A 129 -2.74 -31.95 1.54
C ARG A 129 -3.42 -30.96 2.48
N ALA A 130 -2.95 -29.71 2.58
CA ALA A 130 -3.69 -28.64 3.23
C ALA A 130 -4.35 -27.75 2.17
N PRO A 131 -5.65 -27.42 2.29
CA PRO A 131 -6.26 -26.42 1.41
C PRO A 131 -5.69 -25.02 1.72
N LEU A 132 -5.67 -24.14 0.72
CA LEU A 132 -5.19 -22.76 0.87
C LEU A 132 -5.98 -21.97 1.93
N GLU A 133 -7.26 -22.31 2.14
CA GLU A 133 -8.06 -21.76 3.23
C GLU A 133 -7.36 -21.91 4.59
N HIS A 134 -6.68 -23.02 4.83
CA HIS A 134 -6.06 -23.39 6.11
C HIS A 134 -4.53 -23.36 6.09
N CYS A 135 -3.91 -22.62 5.15
CA CYS A 135 -2.46 -22.47 5.14
C CYS A 135 -1.96 -21.92 6.49
N PRO A 136 -1.14 -22.68 7.26
CA PRO A 136 -0.81 -22.33 8.65
C PRO A 136 0.19 -21.17 8.76
N VAL A 137 0.80 -20.77 7.65
CA VAL A 137 1.84 -19.71 7.63
C VAL A 137 1.25 -18.31 7.55
N PHE A 138 0.08 -18.16 6.92
CA PHE A 138 -0.56 -16.86 6.71
C PHE A 138 -1.95 -16.80 7.37
N SER A 139 -2.09 -15.87 8.31
CA SER A 139 -3.36 -15.49 8.92
C SER A 139 -4.11 -14.45 8.08
N HIS A 140 -5.36 -14.13 8.44
CA HIS A 140 -6.08 -12.99 7.83
C HIS A 140 -5.32 -11.68 8.05
N ALA A 141 -4.69 -11.52 9.21
CA ALA A 141 -3.93 -10.32 9.54
C ALA A 141 -2.67 -10.20 8.67
N ASP A 142 -2.03 -11.31 8.29
CA ASP A 142 -0.85 -11.25 7.42
C ASP A 142 -1.20 -10.77 6.01
N TYR A 143 -2.27 -11.29 5.40
CA TYR A 143 -2.76 -10.78 4.10
C TYR A 143 -3.20 -9.31 4.20
N PHE A 144 -3.90 -8.95 5.28
CA PHE A 144 -4.29 -7.56 5.54
C PHE A 144 -3.07 -6.63 5.59
N ASN A 145 -2.03 -7.03 6.32
CA ASN A 145 -0.80 -6.23 6.47
C ASN A 145 0.01 -6.14 5.17
N LEU A 146 0.05 -7.20 4.35
CA LEU A 146 0.68 -7.18 3.04
C LEU A 146 -0.01 -6.18 2.11
N ILE A 147 -1.34 -6.21 2.03
CA ILE A 147 -2.13 -5.24 1.24
C ILE A 147 -1.90 -3.81 1.72
N LEU A 148 -1.83 -3.58 3.04
CA LEU A 148 -1.46 -2.25 3.57
C LEU A 148 -0.03 -1.86 3.17
N ALA A 149 0.93 -2.79 3.19
CA ALA A 149 2.32 -2.52 2.83
C ALA A 149 2.47 -2.14 1.35
N GLU A 150 1.65 -2.71 0.45
CA GLU A 150 1.60 -2.37 -0.98
C GLU A 150 1.24 -0.89 -1.21
N HIS A 151 0.25 -0.37 -0.48
CA HIS A 151 -0.24 1.02 -0.65
C HIS A 151 0.43 2.04 0.26
N MET A 152 1.35 1.59 1.13
CA MET A 152 2.11 2.47 1.98
C MET A 152 3.23 3.14 1.17
N ASP A 153 3.19 4.46 1.04
CA ASP A 153 4.23 5.20 0.33
C ASP A 153 5.61 5.02 1.01
N PRO A 154 6.65 4.55 0.28
CA PRO A 154 7.99 4.33 0.83
C PRO A 154 8.63 5.58 1.45
N GLU A 155 8.40 6.77 0.88
CA GLU A 155 9.01 8.00 1.36
C GLU A 155 8.38 8.45 2.68
N SER A 156 7.04 8.46 2.73
CA SER A 156 6.25 8.72 3.93
C SER A 156 6.59 7.75 5.05
N PHE A 157 6.74 6.46 4.73
CA PHE A 157 7.17 5.45 5.69
C PHE A 157 8.56 5.76 6.26
N ARG A 158 9.55 6.04 5.38
CA ARG A 158 10.92 6.39 5.81
C ARG A 158 10.97 7.67 6.63
N ALA A 159 10.14 8.67 6.32
CA ALA A 159 10.05 9.92 7.08
C ALA A 159 9.50 9.70 8.51
N ILE A 160 8.88 8.55 8.79
CA ILE A 160 8.41 8.14 10.10
C ILE A 160 9.44 7.24 10.80
N THR A 161 9.95 6.22 10.09
CA THR A 161 10.80 5.19 10.71
C THR A 161 12.28 5.55 10.75
N GLY A 162 12.71 6.54 9.97
CA GLY A 162 14.12 6.88 9.80
C GLY A 162 14.91 5.80 9.07
N ARG A 163 16.24 5.97 9.07
CA ARG A 163 17.23 5.07 8.44
C ARG A 163 17.99 4.21 9.45
N GLU A 164 17.58 4.19 10.70
CA GLU A 164 18.19 3.37 11.74
C GLU A 164 17.12 2.63 12.53
N HIS A 165 17.41 1.39 12.93
CA HIS A 165 16.54 0.66 13.84
C HIS A 165 16.64 1.27 15.24
N SER A 166 15.66 2.09 15.58
CA SER A 166 15.44 2.65 16.90
C SER A 166 14.07 2.21 17.42
N GLU A 167 13.89 2.24 18.73
CA GLU A 167 12.57 1.99 19.29
C GLU A 167 11.55 2.98 18.71
N PHE A 168 10.35 2.46 18.40
CA PHE A 168 9.23 3.31 18.04
C PHE A 168 8.77 4.01 19.32
N ASP A 169 9.01 5.32 19.38
CA ASP A 169 8.34 6.16 20.36
C ASP A 169 6.85 6.35 19.99
N ALA A 170 6.06 6.82 20.96
CA ALA A 170 4.63 7.03 20.79
C ALA A 170 4.30 8.01 19.63
N THR A 171 5.20 8.93 19.29
CA THR A 171 4.99 9.87 18.19
C THR A 171 5.09 9.18 16.84
N ARG A 172 6.09 8.30 16.65
CA ARG A 172 6.23 7.49 15.44
C ARG A 172 5.11 6.47 15.30
N GLU A 173 4.65 5.87 16.39
CA GLU A 173 3.49 4.97 16.38
C GLU A 173 2.25 5.72 15.90
N ARG A 174 1.92 6.88 16.48
CA ARG A 174 0.79 7.71 16.02
C ARG A 174 0.89 8.09 14.55
N ARG A 175 2.09 8.46 14.07
CA ARG A 175 2.31 8.82 12.66
C ARG A 175 2.13 7.62 11.73
N LEU A 176 2.61 6.43 12.12
CA LEU A 176 2.43 5.21 11.34
C LEU A 176 0.96 4.76 11.33
N THR A 177 0.27 4.82 12.47
CA THR A 177 -1.17 4.56 12.57
C THR A 177 -1.95 5.49 11.65
N ARG A 178 -1.59 6.78 11.59
CA ARG A 178 -2.20 7.74 10.66
C ARG A 178 -1.98 7.37 9.19
N LEU A 179 -0.80 6.86 8.85
CA LEU A 179 -0.49 6.39 7.49
C LEU A 179 -1.34 5.15 7.11
N ILE A 180 -1.52 4.22 8.04
CA ILE A 180 -2.42 3.07 7.86
C ILE A 180 -3.88 3.52 7.71
N ASN A 181 -4.34 4.39 8.61
CA ASN A 181 -5.72 4.88 8.61
C ASN A 181 -6.03 5.64 7.32
N ARG A 182 -5.07 6.35 6.74
CA ARG A 182 -5.21 6.95 5.42
C ARG A 182 -5.52 5.92 4.32
N ILE A 183 -4.80 4.79 4.30
CA ILE A 183 -5.06 3.69 3.35
C ILE A 183 -6.46 3.13 3.59
N LEU A 184 -6.83 2.89 4.85
CA LEU A 184 -8.14 2.37 5.22
C LEU A 184 -9.29 3.33 4.88
N VAL A 185 -9.11 4.64 5.00
CA VAL A 185 -10.10 5.64 4.56
C VAL A 185 -10.33 5.55 3.05
N ILE A 186 -9.27 5.38 2.26
CA ILE A 186 -9.41 5.18 0.80
C ILE A 186 -10.20 3.89 0.52
N ILE A 187 -9.90 2.80 1.23
CA ILE A 187 -10.65 1.54 1.10
C ILE A 187 -12.10 1.72 1.55
N GLY A 188 -12.35 2.36 2.69
CA GLY A 188 -13.71 2.54 3.24
C GLY A 188 -14.59 3.44 2.39
N SER A 189 -14.00 4.49 1.79
CA SER A 189 -14.72 5.45 0.95
C SER A 189 -14.96 5.00 -0.49
N ASN A 190 -14.21 4.00 -0.97
CA ASN A 190 -14.31 3.52 -2.36
C ASN A 190 -14.69 2.03 -2.50
N GLN A 191 -14.57 1.24 -1.42
CA GLN A 191 -14.88 -0.20 -1.36
C GLN A 191 -14.36 -0.95 -2.59
N GLU A 192 -15.24 -1.58 -3.40
CA GLU A 192 -14.88 -2.36 -4.59
C GLU A 192 -14.09 -1.59 -5.66
N ASP A 193 -14.14 -0.26 -5.65
CA ASP A 193 -13.38 0.57 -6.59
C ASP A 193 -12.03 1.03 -6.00
N ALA A 194 -11.77 0.81 -4.70
CA ALA A 194 -10.51 1.23 -4.07
C ALA A 194 -9.30 0.61 -4.78
N TYR A 195 -8.37 1.45 -5.24
CA TYR A 195 -7.16 1.06 -5.98
C TYR A 195 -7.37 0.24 -7.28
N LYS A 196 -8.61 0.02 -7.72
CA LYS A 196 -8.96 -0.75 -8.93
C LYS A 196 -8.27 -0.26 -10.20
N PHE A 197 -8.04 1.04 -10.27
CA PHE A 197 -7.42 1.71 -11.41
C PHE A 197 -5.93 1.99 -11.18
N THR A 198 -5.41 1.74 -9.98
CA THR A 198 -4.03 1.98 -9.61
C THR A 198 -3.12 0.97 -10.30
N GLY A 199 -2.08 1.48 -10.96
CA GLY A 199 -0.97 0.65 -11.42
C GLY A 199 0.33 1.42 -11.48
N ASN A 200 1.44 0.68 -11.54
CA ASN A 200 2.79 1.23 -11.51
C ASN A 200 3.58 0.95 -12.81
N TYR A 201 4.82 1.44 -12.87
CA TYR A 201 5.71 1.29 -14.02
C TYR A 201 6.11 -0.18 -14.29
N ALA A 202 6.08 -1.03 -13.26
CA ALA A 202 6.31 -2.47 -13.36
C ALA A 202 5.04 -3.24 -13.79
N SER A 203 3.99 -2.52 -14.22
CA SER A 203 2.68 -3.07 -14.58
C SER A 203 1.95 -3.76 -13.42
N ALA A 204 2.37 -3.54 -12.18
CA ALA A 204 1.65 -3.96 -11.00
C ALA A 204 0.30 -3.21 -10.94
N ARG A 205 -0.77 -3.87 -10.50
CA ARG A 205 -2.12 -3.31 -10.60
C ARG A 205 -3.06 -3.73 -9.47
N GLY A 206 -4.00 -2.86 -9.13
CA GLY A 206 -5.12 -3.19 -8.25
C GLY A 206 -4.81 -3.13 -6.76
N LEU A 207 -5.73 -3.66 -5.95
CA LEU A 207 -5.62 -3.69 -4.49
C LEU A 207 -4.37 -4.43 -3.99
N THR A 208 -3.93 -5.47 -4.68
CA THR A 208 -2.77 -6.27 -4.25
C THR A 208 -1.48 -5.94 -5.03
N GLN A 209 -1.50 -4.90 -5.88
CA GLN A 209 -0.39 -4.53 -6.78
C GLN A 209 0.18 -5.74 -7.53
N PHE A 210 -0.71 -6.52 -8.15
CA PHE A 210 -0.32 -7.77 -8.81
C PHE A 210 0.38 -7.53 -10.14
N THR A 211 1.47 -8.23 -10.43
CA THR A 211 2.20 -8.10 -11.71
C THR A 211 1.77 -9.15 -12.74
N PRO A 212 1.94 -8.92 -14.05
CA PRO A 212 1.64 -9.92 -15.08
C PRO A 212 2.49 -11.20 -14.95
N ILE A 213 3.73 -11.07 -14.46
CA ILE A 213 4.63 -12.21 -14.24
C ILE A 213 4.08 -13.06 -13.09
N GLY A 214 3.70 -12.43 -11.97
CA GLY A 214 3.04 -13.12 -10.86
C GLY A 214 1.75 -13.81 -11.30
N MET A 215 0.93 -13.13 -12.12
CA MET A 215 -0.36 -13.69 -12.55
C MET A 215 -0.20 -14.93 -13.43
N ARG A 216 0.84 -14.94 -14.27
CA ARG A 216 1.20 -16.12 -15.06
C ARG A 216 1.55 -17.31 -14.18
N VAL A 217 2.20 -17.10 -13.04
CA VAL A 217 2.46 -18.19 -12.07
C VAL A 217 1.14 -18.71 -11.50
N VAL A 218 0.24 -17.81 -11.10
CA VAL A 218 -1.08 -18.19 -10.55
C VAL A 218 -1.86 -19.02 -11.56
N TRP A 219 -2.08 -18.51 -12.78
CA TRP A 219 -2.83 -19.23 -13.82
C TRP A 219 -2.23 -20.59 -14.18
N ASN A 220 -0.91 -20.71 -14.19
CA ASN A 220 -0.24 -21.96 -14.56
C ASN A 220 -0.19 -22.99 -13.42
N ARG A 221 -0.27 -22.56 -12.15
CA ARG A 221 0.00 -23.42 -10.98
C ARG A 221 -1.20 -23.62 -10.08
N TYR A 222 -2.23 -22.79 -10.19
CA TYR A 222 -3.45 -22.81 -9.40
C TYR A 222 -4.64 -22.68 -10.34
N THR A 223 -4.75 -23.59 -11.31
CA THR A 223 -5.81 -23.60 -12.33
C THR A 223 -7.21 -23.77 -11.73
N GLU A 224 -7.29 -24.37 -10.55
CA GLU A 224 -8.51 -24.57 -9.78
C GLU A 224 -8.89 -23.33 -8.95
N ALA A 225 -8.13 -22.23 -9.01
CA ALA A 225 -8.41 -21.07 -8.15
C ALA A 225 -9.61 -20.23 -8.59
N ASP A 226 -10.27 -20.53 -9.72
CA ASP A 226 -11.42 -19.77 -10.25
C ASP A 226 -11.16 -18.25 -10.27
N ILE A 227 -10.08 -17.86 -10.95
CA ILE A 227 -9.66 -16.47 -11.16
C ILE A 227 -9.75 -16.19 -12.66
N SER A 228 -10.30 -15.03 -13.05
CA SER A 228 -10.36 -14.63 -14.47
C SER A 228 -8.98 -14.72 -15.14
N THR A 229 -8.97 -15.16 -16.41
CA THR A 229 -7.77 -15.18 -17.26
C THR A 229 -7.51 -13.83 -17.94
N ASP A 230 -8.40 -12.84 -17.81
CA ASP A 230 -8.11 -11.45 -18.16
C ASP A 230 -7.40 -10.77 -16.99
N PHE A 231 -6.14 -10.36 -17.20
CA PHE A 231 -5.33 -9.70 -16.18
C PHE A 231 -5.99 -8.43 -15.62
N LEU A 232 -6.66 -7.65 -16.47
CA LEU A 232 -7.31 -6.40 -16.03
C LEU A 232 -8.51 -6.70 -15.15
N GLU A 233 -9.29 -7.73 -15.47
CA GLU A 233 -10.42 -8.16 -14.66
C GLU A 233 -9.94 -8.75 -13.33
N ALA A 234 -8.99 -9.69 -13.37
CA ALA A 234 -8.45 -10.38 -12.21
C ALA A 234 -7.81 -9.44 -11.17
N THR A 235 -7.25 -8.31 -11.61
CA THR A 235 -6.65 -7.30 -10.71
C THR A 235 -7.60 -6.17 -10.33
N ALA A 236 -8.67 -5.95 -11.10
CA ALA A 236 -9.69 -4.95 -10.80
C ALA A 236 -10.73 -5.46 -9.79
N ASP A 237 -11.05 -6.76 -9.83
CA ASP A 237 -11.90 -7.40 -8.84
C ASP A 237 -11.08 -7.76 -7.60
N HIS A 238 -11.46 -7.22 -6.43
CA HIS A 238 -10.71 -7.41 -5.20
C HIS A 238 -10.69 -8.86 -4.72
N LEU A 239 -11.76 -9.61 -4.95
CA LEU A 239 -11.83 -11.01 -4.54
C LEU A 239 -10.86 -11.84 -5.41
N PHE A 240 -10.85 -11.64 -6.73
CA PHE A 240 -9.87 -12.26 -7.61
C PHE A 240 -8.43 -11.85 -7.28
N ALA A 241 -8.20 -10.57 -7.02
CA ALA A 241 -6.87 -10.04 -6.71
C ALA A 241 -6.31 -10.65 -5.42
N ILE A 242 -7.14 -10.80 -4.38
CA ILE A 242 -6.73 -11.41 -3.10
C ILE A 242 -6.56 -12.93 -3.25
N LYS A 243 -7.42 -13.62 -4.01
CA LYS A 243 -7.22 -15.04 -4.32
C LYS A 243 -5.88 -15.27 -5.03
N ALA A 244 -5.53 -14.39 -5.98
CA ALA A 244 -4.25 -14.44 -6.68
C ALA A 244 -3.07 -14.20 -5.73
N GLU A 245 -3.17 -13.25 -4.80
CA GLU A 245 -2.18 -12.98 -3.75
C GLU A 245 -1.93 -14.21 -2.88
N ILE A 246 -3.00 -14.84 -2.37
CA ILE A 246 -2.92 -16.08 -1.59
C ILE A 246 -2.18 -17.17 -2.37
N CYS A 247 -2.54 -17.40 -3.64
CA CYS A 247 -1.91 -18.41 -4.48
C CYS A 247 -0.42 -18.11 -4.73
N LEU A 248 -0.07 -16.86 -5.01
CA LEU A 248 1.32 -16.49 -5.30
C LEU A 248 2.20 -16.51 -4.06
N LEU A 249 1.68 -16.12 -2.90
CA LEU A 249 2.38 -16.24 -1.63
C LEU A 249 2.60 -17.71 -1.24
N ASP A 250 1.62 -18.59 -1.46
CA ASP A 250 1.79 -20.04 -1.28
C ASP A 250 2.86 -20.61 -2.23
N HIS A 251 2.89 -20.15 -3.48
CA HIS A 251 3.94 -20.54 -4.42
C HIS A 251 5.32 -20.14 -3.91
N TYR A 252 5.49 -18.86 -3.52
CA TYR A 252 6.77 -18.39 -3.01
C TYR A 252 7.15 -19.05 -1.70
N LEU A 253 6.18 -19.34 -0.83
CA LEU A 253 6.40 -20.12 0.38
C LEU A 253 6.99 -21.50 0.06
N SER A 254 6.43 -22.20 -0.93
CA SER A 254 6.95 -23.50 -1.36
C SER A 254 8.40 -23.40 -1.85
N GLU A 255 8.73 -22.34 -2.58
CA GLU A 255 10.06 -22.13 -3.14
C GLU A 255 11.09 -21.71 -2.08
N VAL A 256 10.74 -20.81 -1.15
CA VAL A 256 11.67 -20.40 -0.08
C VAL A 256 11.97 -21.54 0.88
N VAL A 257 10.98 -22.38 1.21
CA VAL A 257 11.19 -23.58 2.03
C VAL A 257 12.04 -24.61 1.28
N ARG A 258 11.86 -24.77 -0.03
CA ARG A 258 12.72 -25.64 -0.85
C ARG A 258 14.17 -25.16 -0.90
N VAL A 259 14.37 -23.83 -1.02
CA VAL A 259 15.70 -23.21 -1.10
C VAL A 259 16.42 -23.16 0.25
N HIS A 260 15.67 -22.97 1.34
CA HIS A 260 16.19 -22.92 2.69
C HIS A 260 15.29 -23.72 3.64
N PRO A 261 15.40 -25.06 3.67
CA PRO A 261 14.57 -25.92 4.52
C PRO A 261 14.50 -25.54 6.00
N PRO A 262 15.59 -25.03 6.63
CA PRO A 262 15.55 -24.55 8.01
C PRO A 262 14.59 -23.38 8.26
N LEU A 263 14.05 -22.73 7.22
CA LEU A 263 13.05 -21.66 7.35
C LEU A 263 11.71 -22.17 7.91
N SER A 264 11.37 -23.44 7.67
CA SER A 264 10.09 -23.99 8.08
C SER A 264 9.98 -24.08 9.61
N GLY A 265 8.86 -23.59 10.15
CA GLY A 265 8.57 -23.51 11.58
C GLY A 265 9.18 -22.31 12.30
N THR A 266 9.81 -21.37 11.60
CA THR A 266 10.55 -20.26 12.24
C THR A 266 9.71 -19.02 12.53
N GLY A 267 8.53 -18.91 11.91
CA GLY A 267 7.74 -17.67 11.86
C GLY A 267 8.25 -16.66 10.83
N TYR A 268 9.45 -16.87 10.26
CA TYR A 268 10.02 -15.98 9.24
C TYR A 268 9.58 -16.31 7.81
N GLU A 269 8.88 -17.42 7.60
CA GLU A 269 8.34 -17.88 6.33
C GLU A 269 7.55 -16.79 5.61
N LYS A 270 6.65 -16.11 6.34
CA LYS A 270 5.77 -15.08 5.78
C LYS A 270 6.55 -13.88 5.26
N TYR A 271 7.62 -13.47 5.95
CA TYR A 271 8.47 -12.37 5.50
C TYR A 271 9.29 -12.78 4.27
N ALA A 272 9.80 -14.01 4.21
CA ALA A 272 10.52 -14.49 3.04
C ALA A 272 9.62 -14.56 1.80
N ALA A 273 8.40 -15.10 1.95
CA ALA A 273 7.42 -15.16 0.88
C ALA A 273 6.89 -13.77 0.48
N GLY A 274 6.60 -12.88 1.44
CA GLY A 274 6.23 -11.48 1.17
C GLY A 274 7.35 -10.69 0.48
N ALA A 275 8.61 -10.92 0.85
CA ALA A 275 9.75 -10.34 0.14
C ALA A 275 9.88 -10.85 -1.31
N CYS A 276 9.57 -12.13 -1.55
CA CYS A 276 9.50 -12.66 -2.92
C CYS A 276 8.35 -12.06 -3.72
N TYR A 277 7.21 -11.82 -3.06
CA TYR A 277 6.05 -11.18 -3.66
C TYR A 277 6.38 -9.77 -4.17
N ASN A 278 6.99 -8.93 -3.34
CA ASN A 278 7.35 -7.56 -3.71
C ASN A 278 8.56 -7.48 -4.66
N GLY A 279 9.67 -8.15 -4.33
CA GLY A 279 10.95 -7.95 -5.00
C GLY A 279 11.35 -9.04 -6.00
N GLY A 280 10.56 -10.09 -6.11
CA GLY A 280 10.94 -11.33 -6.78
C GLY A 280 11.90 -12.20 -5.94
N PRO A 281 12.02 -13.49 -6.28
CA PRO A 281 12.69 -14.48 -5.43
C PRO A 281 14.22 -14.38 -5.40
N LYS A 282 14.85 -13.79 -6.43
CA LYS A 282 16.31 -13.86 -6.64
C LYS A 282 17.12 -13.34 -5.43
N ASN A 283 16.79 -12.14 -4.94
CA ASN A 283 17.50 -11.52 -3.83
C ASN A 283 17.19 -12.23 -2.51
N VAL A 284 15.96 -12.71 -2.34
CA VAL A 284 15.54 -13.47 -1.15
C VAL A 284 16.31 -14.80 -1.06
N PHE A 285 16.38 -15.55 -2.16
CA PHE A 285 17.12 -16.80 -2.21
C PHE A 285 18.61 -16.60 -1.95
N TYR A 286 19.19 -15.53 -2.50
CA TYR A 286 20.58 -15.18 -2.22
C TYR A 286 20.79 -14.89 -0.72
N GLY A 287 19.93 -14.06 -0.13
CA GLY A 287 19.99 -13.72 1.29
C GLY A 287 19.86 -14.95 2.18
N LEU A 288 18.85 -15.79 1.96
CA LEU A 288 18.63 -17.03 2.72
C LEU A 288 19.82 -18.00 2.63
N LYS A 289 20.33 -18.26 1.41
CA LYS A 289 21.47 -19.17 1.21
C LYS A 289 22.76 -18.68 1.86
N ASN A 290 23.02 -17.38 1.82
CA ASN A 290 24.31 -16.83 2.26
C ASN A 290 24.29 -16.34 3.72
N PHE A 291 23.15 -15.89 4.24
CA PHE A 291 23.06 -15.18 5.51
C PHE A 291 22.00 -15.75 6.47
N GLY A 292 21.19 -16.72 6.03
CA GLY A 292 20.13 -17.32 6.85
C GLY A 292 18.91 -16.41 6.95
N THR A 293 18.19 -16.46 8.07
CA THR A 293 16.90 -15.74 8.25
C THR A 293 17.05 -14.36 8.88
N GLY A 294 18.17 -14.05 9.54
CA GLY A 294 18.34 -12.81 10.30
C GLY A 294 18.16 -11.53 9.48
N TRP A 295 18.52 -11.56 8.18
CA TRP A 295 18.36 -10.40 7.29
C TRP A 295 16.89 -10.10 6.94
N LEU A 296 15.94 -11.03 7.17
CA LEU A 296 14.51 -10.79 6.96
C LEU A 296 13.92 -9.74 7.91
N TYR A 297 14.71 -9.28 8.88
CA TYR A 297 14.48 -8.03 9.59
C TYR A 297 15.62 -7.04 9.29
N PRO A 298 15.63 -6.42 8.09
CA PRO A 298 16.86 -5.85 7.53
C PRO A 298 17.46 -4.73 8.38
N MET A 299 16.62 -3.81 8.87
CA MET A 299 17.09 -2.65 9.66
C MET A 299 17.63 -3.04 11.02
N ARG A 300 16.97 -3.99 11.69
CA ARG A 300 17.47 -4.53 12.96
C ARG A 300 18.81 -5.23 12.72
N ARG A 301 18.89 -6.10 11.72
CA ARG A 301 20.12 -6.82 11.39
C ARG A 301 21.27 -5.90 10.98
N LEU A 302 20.98 -4.84 10.21
CA LEU A 302 21.94 -3.82 9.81
C LEU A 302 22.50 -3.08 11.03
N SER A 303 21.63 -2.68 11.97
CA SER A 303 22.02 -2.03 13.24
C SER A 303 22.85 -2.97 14.11
N ASP A 304 22.39 -4.22 14.31
CA ASP A 304 23.05 -5.22 15.13
C ASP A 304 24.48 -5.52 14.64
N LEU A 305 24.66 -5.70 13.32
CA LEU A 305 25.98 -5.92 12.73
C LEU A 305 26.84 -4.66 12.74
N GLY A 306 26.24 -3.47 12.56
CA GLY A 306 26.95 -2.20 12.56
C GLY A 306 27.54 -1.81 13.91
N ARG A 307 26.96 -2.31 15.02
CA ARG A 307 27.40 -2.01 16.40
C ARG A 307 28.42 -3.00 16.96
N ARG A 308 28.68 -4.13 16.30
CA ARG A 308 29.62 -5.14 16.79
C ARG A 308 31.06 -4.70 16.58
N GLU A 309 31.87 -4.80 17.64
CA GLU A 309 33.30 -4.47 17.62
C GLU A 309 34.10 -5.37 16.68
N SER A 310 33.70 -6.65 16.56
CA SER A 310 34.31 -7.60 15.64
C SER A 310 33.25 -8.37 14.86
N LEU A 311 33.52 -8.55 13.56
CA LEU A 311 32.68 -9.29 12.63
C LEU A 311 33.52 -10.36 11.94
N ASN A 312 32.99 -11.59 11.85
CA ASN A 312 33.62 -12.61 11.04
C ASN A 312 33.45 -12.32 9.53
N ARG A 313 34.14 -13.07 8.66
CA ARG A 313 34.10 -12.85 7.20
C ARG A 313 32.69 -12.91 6.61
N LYS A 314 31.83 -13.80 7.12
CA LYS A 314 30.44 -13.94 6.66
C LYS A 314 29.61 -12.72 7.06
N GLU A 315 29.76 -12.25 8.29
CA GLU A 315 29.05 -11.08 8.81
C GLU A 315 29.48 -9.78 8.14
N LYS A 316 30.78 -9.62 7.80
CA LYS A 316 31.25 -8.47 7.00
C LYS A 316 30.55 -8.42 5.64
N ARG A 317 30.48 -9.57 4.95
CA ARG A 317 29.77 -9.69 3.66
C ARG A 317 28.27 -9.44 3.80
N GLU A 318 27.66 -9.90 4.89
CA GLU A 318 26.24 -9.64 5.18
C GLU A 318 26.01 -8.14 5.38
N LEU A 319 26.83 -7.48 6.20
CA LEU A 319 26.75 -6.05 6.47
C LEU A 319 26.90 -5.22 5.18
N GLU A 320 27.88 -5.55 4.33
CA GLU A 320 28.06 -4.91 3.02
C GLU A 320 26.83 -5.10 2.12
N TRP A 321 26.27 -6.32 2.09
CA TRP A 321 25.07 -6.61 1.31
C TRP A 321 23.84 -5.85 1.83
N LEU A 322 23.65 -5.78 3.15
CA LEU A 322 22.57 -4.99 3.77
C LEU A 322 22.74 -3.49 3.46
N LYS A 323 23.96 -2.95 3.59
CA LYS A 323 24.28 -1.56 3.24
C LYS A 323 24.03 -1.27 1.76
N LYS A 324 24.31 -2.20 0.86
CA LYS A 324 24.02 -2.02 -0.57
C LYS A 324 22.51 -2.04 -0.87
N ASN A 325 21.73 -2.82 -0.14
CA ASN A 325 20.33 -3.08 -0.45
C ASN A 325 19.32 -2.36 0.47
N HIS A 326 19.74 -1.61 1.47
CA HIS A 326 18.82 -0.95 2.43
C HIS A 326 17.78 -0.02 1.78
N ASN A 327 18.09 0.53 0.59
CA ASN A 327 17.16 1.36 -0.18
C ASN A 327 16.36 0.57 -1.23
N HIS A 328 16.65 -0.71 -1.42
CA HIS A 328 15.91 -1.58 -2.34
C HIS A 328 14.48 -1.80 -1.83
N GLU A 329 13.52 -1.84 -2.75
CA GLU A 329 12.09 -1.90 -2.43
C GLU A 329 11.75 -3.06 -1.48
N THR A 330 12.26 -4.25 -1.75
CA THR A 330 12.12 -5.45 -0.89
C THR A 330 12.50 -5.22 0.57
N PHE A 331 13.57 -4.44 0.83
CA PHE A 331 14.03 -4.18 2.20
C PHE A 331 13.07 -3.22 2.90
N ILE A 332 12.62 -2.19 2.18
CA ILE A 332 11.58 -1.28 2.68
C ILE A 332 10.31 -2.07 2.98
N TYR A 333 9.91 -2.96 2.07
CA TYR A 333 8.72 -3.78 2.19
C TYR A 333 8.74 -4.66 3.44
N LEU A 334 9.86 -5.35 3.69
CA LEU A 334 10.07 -6.09 4.94
C LEU A 334 9.94 -5.19 6.18
N ASN A 335 10.51 -3.99 6.15
CA ASN A 335 10.39 -3.06 7.27
C ASN A 335 8.95 -2.58 7.47
N LYS A 336 8.17 -2.36 6.40
CA LYS A 336 6.74 -2.04 6.50
C LYS A 336 5.99 -3.15 7.20
N MET A 337 6.19 -4.42 6.79
CA MET A 337 5.56 -5.57 7.43
C MET A 337 5.84 -5.62 8.94
N HIS A 338 7.12 -5.54 9.33
CA HIS A 338 7.51 -5.52 10.75
C HIS A 338 6.92 -4.33 11.52
N ALA A 339 6.86 -3.16 10.90
CA ALA A 339 6.34 -1.95 11.54
C ALA A 339 4.82 -2.01 11.75
N ILE A 340 4.06 -2.48 10.76
CA ILE A 340 2.61 -2.67 10.86
C ILE A 340 2.29 -3.67 11.98
N GLU A 341 3.00 -4.80 12.03
CA GLU A 341 2.79 -5.81 13.07
C GLU A 341 3.12 -5.32 14.48
N ARG A 342 4.12 -4.43 14.62
CA ARG A 342 4.50 -3.86 15.91
C ARG A 342 3.41 -2.99 16.53
N ILE A 343 2.68 -2.22 15.70
CA ILE A 343 1.63 -1.30 16.15
C ILE A 343 0.23 -1.89 16.05
N ALA A 344 0.09 -3.09 15.47
CA ALA A 344 -1.17 -3.81 15.51
C ALA A 344 -1.56 -4.01 16.98
N PRO A 345 -2.83 -3.76 17.36
CA PRO A 345 -3.26 -3.97 18.73
C PRO A 345 -2.90 -5.40 19.13
N ARG A 346 -2.03 -5.54 20.13
CA ARG A 346 -1.83 -6.82 20.81
C ARG A 346 -3.22 -7.27 21.21
N GLN A 347 -3.63 -8.47 20.80
CA GLN A 347 -4.94 -9.02 21.13
C GLN A 347 -5.19 -8.80 22.65
N GLY A 348 -6.00 -7.79 23.02
CA GLY A 348 -6.22 -7.42 24.43
C GLY A 348 -6.39 -5.93 24.78
N ALA A 349 -6.02 -4.94 23.95
CA ALA A 349 -6.19 -3.53 24.33
C ALA A 349 -6.82 -2.68 23.21
N GLN A 350 -8.11 -2.38 23.36
CA GLN A 350 -8.74 -1.25 22.69
C GLN A 350 -8.57 -0.02 23.60
N GLU A 351 -7.66 0.89 23.25
CA GLU A 351 -7.70 2.24 23.84
C GLU A 351 -8.61 3.14 22.99
N PRO A 352 -9.45 3.98 23.61
CA PRO A 352 -10.27 4.93 22.90
C PRO A 352 -9.40 6.04 22.31
N LEU A 353 -9.50 6.25 20.99
CA LEU A 353 -8.88 7.35 20.28
C LEU A 353 -9.45 8.69 20.78
N GLN A 354 -8.67 9.45 21.55
CA GLN A 354 -9.01 10.83 21.91
C GLN A 354 -8.96 11.74 20.67
N THR A 355 -10.01 12.55 20.50
CA THR A 355 -10.00 13.72 19.61
C THR A 355 -8.93 14.70 20.08
N TYR A 356 -7.91 14.93 19.26
CA TYR A 356 -6.79 15.83 19.56
C TYR A 356 -6.87 17.11 18.71
N VAL A 357 -6.58 18.24 19.35
CA VAL A 357 -6.41 19.57 18.77
C VAL A 357 -4.91 19.81 18.56
N GLU A 358 -4.50 20.19 17.35
CA GLU A 358 -3.09 20.34 16.95
C GLU A 358 -2.43 21.57 17.62
N PRO A 359 -1.12 21.55 17.94
CA PRO A 359 -0.36 22.75 18.29
C PRO A 359 0.12 23.50 17.03
N ASP A 360 0.37 24.80 17.19
CA ASP A 360 0.61 25.75 16.11
C ASP A 360 1.73 25.35 15.13
N PRO A 361 1.60 25.72 13.84
CA PRO A 361 2.64 25.50 12.85
C PRO A 361 3.93 26.26 13.22
N PRO A 362 5.11 25.76 12.79
CA PRO A 362 6.37 26.46 13.01
C PRO A 362 6.33 27.83 12.33
N VAL A 363 6.70 28.86 13.09
CA VAL A 363 6.83 30.25 12.65
C VAL A 363 7.69 30.29 11.39
N GLN A 364 7.13 30.85 10.31
CA GLN A 364 7.88 31.14 9.09
C GLN A 364 8.96 32.17 9.43
N SER A 365 10.23 31.80 9.25
CA SER A 365 11.32 32.76 9.23
C SER A 365 11.10 33.71 8.05
N GLU A 366 10.99 35.00 8.34
CA GLU A 366 10.82 36.07 7.37
C GLU A 366 11.87 35.97 6.25
N GLY A 367 11.39 36.10 5.01
CA GLY A 367 12.23 36.13 3.82
C GLY A 367 13.08 37.41 3.80
N GLY A 368 14.39 37.23 3.78
CA GLY A 368 15.34 38.27 3.42
C GLY A 368 15.49 38.35 1.91
N ASP A 369 15.19 39.52 1.35
CA ASP A 369 15.49 39.96 0.00
C ASP A 369 16.93 39.63 -0.43
N SER A 370 17.10 39.18 -1.68
CA SER A 370 18.18 39.63 -2.56
C SER A 370 18.01 39.09 -3.98
N CYS A 371 17.61 39.95 -4.91
CA CYS A 371 17.85 39.77 -6.35
C CYS A 371 19.36 39.82 -6.64
N PRO A 372 19.81 39.16 -7.72
CA PRO A 372 20.94 39.66 -8.50
C PRO A 372 20.55 39.98 -9.95
N ASN A 373 21.19 41.03 -10.46
CA ASN A 373 21.16 41.56 -11.83
C ASN A 373 21.43 40.53 -12.92
#